data_AF-A0A9X0A3V9-F1
#
_entry.id   AF-A0A9X0A3V9-F1
#
_cell.length_a   1.000
_cell.length_b   1.000
_cell.length_c   1.000
_cell.angle_alpha   90.00
_cell.angle_beta   90.00
_cell.angle_gamma   90.00
#
_symmetry.space_group_name_H-M   'P 1'
#
loop_
_entity.id
_entity.type
_entity.pdbx_description
1 polymer ?
#
loop_
_entity_poly.entity_id
_entity_poly.type
_entity_poly.pdbx_seq_one_letter_code
_entity_poly.pdbx_strand_id
1 'polypeptide(L)'
;MGSILDDIANIHTTLQRLQGKINDALPKYETLVDAVEAKGDLKGLVPAESSATQTLAKYHVDLSDLFTQFAIDMQSVRRLKPQTNTQLKLAKNLTSSMFNFYGDNFSVFRESKKRVVEILPQEILEQVQVIVDQNAINSSYIYIKQLGLEALLLAEKHKFDNQIAVFLADCENICLDDLRTQIEACREDWDRHQEVLHELLHINVTKHRLIIPSRRFTQAQGATYVQHFLFDRCRLLVWKTLRQLSAKTTEKKFSSSKQALQTLSEQLSGLQ
;
A
#
# COMPACT_ATOMS: atom_id res chain seq x y z
N MET A 1 -5.14 -5.61 -27.03
CA MET A 1 -4.92 -4.28 -26.42
C MET A 1 -6.26 -3.70 -26.04
N GLY A 2 -6.44 -3.26 -24.78
CA GLY A 2 -7.51 -2.32 -24.45
C GLY A 2 -7.24 -0.99 -25.13
N SER A 3 -8.26 -0.18 -25.37
CA SER A 3 -8.03 1.17 -25.90
C SER A 3 -7.28 2.00 -24.87
N ILE A 4 -6.39 2.90 -25.29
CA ILE A 4 -5.78 3.91 -24.39
C ILE A 4 -6.86 4.68 -23.60
N LEU A 5 -8.06 4.82 -24.19
CA LEU A 5 -9.20 5.43 -23.50
C LEU A 5 -9.70 4.58 -22.32
N ASP A 6 -9.69 3.24 -22.45
CA ASP A 6 -10.06 2.33 -21.37
C ASP A 6 -9.04 2.42 -20.23
N ASP A 7 -7.75 2.52 -20.56
CA ASP A 7 -6.68 2.69 -19.58
C ASP A 7 -6.83 4.03 -18.82
N ILE A 8 -7.10 5.12 -19.54
CA ILE A 8 -7.39 6.44 -18.93
C ILE A 8 -8.60 6.35 -18.00
N ALA A 9 -9.69 5.71 -18.44
CA ALA A 9 -10.91 5.57 -17.65
C ALA A 9 -10.69 4.72 -16.38
N ASN A 10 -9.92 3.63 -16.48
CA ASN A 10 -9.58 2.77 -15.35
C ASN A 10 -8.72 3.50 -14.32
N ILE A 11 -7.71 4.25 -14.77
CA ILE A 11 -6.86 5.05 -13.88
C ILE A 11 -7.69 6.15 -13.20
N HIS A 12 -8.52 6.87 -13.97
CA HIS A 12 -9.41 7.90 -13.41
C HIS A 12 -10.36 7.33 -12.35
N THR A 13 -11.01 6.20 -12.62
CA THR A 13 -11.90 5.53 -11.65
C THR A 13 -11.16 5.14 -10.38
N THR A 14 -9.93 4.65 -10.52
CA THR A 14 -9.09 4.28 -9.38
C THR A 14 -8.72 5.50 -8.54
N LEU A 15 -8.30 6.59 -9.18
CA LEU A 15 -7.95 7.85 -8.53
C LEU A 15 -9.16 8.51 -7.86
N GLN A 16 -10.34 8.52 -8.51
CA GLN A 16 -11.57 9.04 -7.90
C GLN A 16 -11.98 8.26 -6.65
N ARG A 17 -11.84 6.93 -6.66
CA ARG A 17 -12.10 6.11 -5.47
C ARG A 17 -11.16 6.46 -4.32
N LEU A 18 -9.87 6.67 -4.62
CA LEU A 18 -8.89 7.08 -3.60
C LEU A 18 -9.18 8.49 -3.09
N GLN A 19 -9.52 9.41 -3.99
CA GLN A 19 -9.98 10.76 -3.66
C GLN A 19 -11.15 10.74 -2.68
N GLY A 20 -12.18 9.91 -2.96
CA GLY A 20 -13.33 9.76 -2.07
C GLY A 20 -12.93 9.25 -0.66
N LYS A 21 -11.99 8.30 -0.57
CA LYS A 21 -11.47 7.82 0.72
C LYS A 21 -10.68 8.88 1.47
N ILE A 22 -9.86 9.66 0.77
CA ILE A 22 -9.10 10.76 1.37
C ILE A 22 -10.06 11.84 1.88
N ASN A 23 -11.06 12.22 1.09
CA ASN A 23 -12.07 13.20 1.47
C ASN A 23 -12.92 12.77 2.67
N ASP A 24 -13.08 11.47 2.90
CA ASP A 24 -13.77 10.96 4.09
C ASP A 24 -12.86 10.92 5.33
N ALA A 25 -11.59 10.52 5.17
CA ALA A 25 -10.68 10.29 6.28
C ALA A 25 -9.95 11.55 6.77
N LEU A 26 -9.51 12.42 5.84
CA LEU A 26 -8.67 13.58 6.17
C LEU A 26 -9.38 14.58 7.10
N PRO A 27 -10.65 14.98 6.86
CA PRO A 27 -11.33 15.93 7.75
C PRO A 27 -11.56 15.35 9.16
N LYS A 28 -11.79 14.03 9.26
CA LYS A 28 -11.94 13.34 10.56
C LYS A 28 -10.63 13.33 11.33
N TYR A 29 -9.52 13.12 10.63
CA TYR A 29 -8.19 13.21 11.22
C TYR A 29 -7.90 14.64 11.69
N GLU A 30 -8.16 15.67 10.87
CA GLU A 30 -8.02 17.08 11.28
C GLU A 30 -8.83 17.41 12.54
N THR A 31 -10.10 17.01 12.56
CA THR A 31 -10.99 17.21 13.71
C THR A 31 -10.44 16.54 14.98
N LEU A 32 -9.86 15.35 14.85
CA LEU A 32 -9.21 14.65 15.97
C LEU A 32 -7.97 15.41 16.46
N VAL A 33 -7.14 15.91 15.55
CA VAL A 33 -5.95 16.71 15.90
C VAL A 33 -6.36 18.00 16.62
N ASP A 34 -7.38 18.70 16.11
CA ASP A 34 -7.91 19.92 16.73
C ASP A 34 -8.44 19.65 18.15
N ALA A 35 -9.18 18.55 18.34
CA ALA A 35 -9.70 18.17 19.65
C ALA A 35 -8.59 17.81 20.65
N VAL A 36 -7.55 17.10 20.20
CA VAL A 36 -6.37 16.77 21.02
C VAL A 36 -5.61 18.05 21.41
N GLU A 37 -5.40 18.97 20.47
CA GLU A 37 -4.72 20.25 20.73
C GLU A 37 -5.50 21.12 21.72
N ALA A 38 -6.81 21.22 21.55
CA ALA A 38 -7.69 21.97 22.44
C ALA A 38 -7.90 21.33 23.81
N LYS A 39 -7.35 20.12 24.05
CA LYS A 39 -7.68 19.27 25.21
C LYS A 39 -9.20 19.11 25.39
N GLY A 40 -9.90 19.03 24.26
CA GLY A 40 -11.36 18.92 24.18
C GLY A 40 -11.87 17.51 24.49
N ASP A 41 -13.19 17.35 24.47
CA ASP A 41 -13.83 16.04 24.59
C ASP A 41 -13.58 15.21 23.32
N LEU A 42 -13.06 13.98 23.49
CA LEU A 42 -12.79 13.05 22.41
C LEU A 42 -13.97 12.10 22.13
N LYS A 43 -15.08 12.27 22.87
CA LYS A 43 -16.28 11.44 22.72
C LYS A 43 -16.87 11.58 21.32
N GLY A 44 -17.03 10.44 20.64
CA GLY A 44 -17.52 10.37 19.26
C GLY A 44 -16.45 10.54 18.18
N LEU A 45 -15.23 10.96 18.53
CA LEU A 45 -14.06 11.00 17.63
C LEU A 45 -13.19 9.75 17.75
N VAL A 46 -13.17 9.16 18.94
CA VAL A 46 -12.45 7.92 19.25
C VAL A 46 -13.46 6.78 19.44
N PRO A 47 -13.29 5.63 18.74
CA PRO A 47 -14.12 4.45 18.96
C PRO A 47 -14.06 3.98 20.42
N ALA A 48 -15.17 3.45 20.96
CA ALA A 48 -15.26 3.07 22.37
C ALA A 48 -14.20 2.02 22.81
N GLU A 49 -13.74 1.18 21.89
CA GLU A 49 -12.74 0.13 22.14
C GLU A 49 -11.30 0.58 21.83
N SER A 50 -11.09 1.84 21.41
CA SER A 50 -9.80 2.36 20.98
C SER A 50 -9.35 3.53 21.85
N SER A 51 -8.04 3.73 21.97
CA SER A 51 -7.47 4.94 22.53
C SER A 51 -7.30 6.03 21.46
N ALA A 52 -7.10 7.28 21.91
CA ALA A 52 -6.74 8.38 21.03
C ALA A 52 -5.41 8.10 20.28
N THR A 53 -4.43 7.52 20.98
CA THR A 53 -3.13 7.09 20.41
C THR A 53 -3.34 6.08 19.28
N GLN A 54 -4.16 5.05 19.49
CA GLN A 54 -4.47 4.05 18.46
C GLN A 54 -5.21 4.67 17.27
N THR A 55 -6.13 5.59 17.53
CA THR A 55 -6.91 6.27 16.49
C THR A 55 -6.02 7.19 15.63
N LEU A 56 -5.11 7.93 16.27
CA LEU A 56 -4.11 8.76 15.59
C LEU A 56 -3.17 7.91 14.73
N ALA A 57 -2.63 6.83 15.29
CA ALA A 57 -1.78 5.89 14.56
C ALA A 57 -2.51 5.30 13.35
N LYS A 58 -3.78 4.92 13.51
CA LYS A 58 -4.61 4.44 12.41
C LYS A 58 -4.77 5.47 11.30
N TYR A 59 -5.13 6.71 11.62
CA TYR A 59 -5.24 7.75 10.60
C TYR A 59 -3.89 8.04 9.91
N HIS A 60 -2.78 8.00 10.65
CA HIS A 60 -1.43 8.14 10.07
C HIS A 60 -1.15 7.02 9.05
N VAL A 61 -1.45 5.77 9.40
CA VAL A 61 -1.26 4.61 8.50
C VAL A 61 -2.17 4.72 7.29
N ASP A 62 -3.48 4.89 7.51
CA ASP A 62 -4.50 4.88 6.45
C ASP A 62 -4.28 6.02 5.45
N LEU A 63 -4.09 7.25 5.92
CA LEU A 63 -3.85 8.40 5.05
C LEU A 63 -2.51 8.29 4.33
N SER A 64 -1.43 7.86 5.02
CA SER A 64 -0.13 7.63 4.37
C SER A 64 -0.24 6.61 3.24
N ASP A 65 -0.96 5.51 3.46
CA ASP A 65 -1.19 4.49 2.43
C ASP A 65 -2.06 5.00 1.28
N LEU A 66 -3.11 5.76 1.57
CA LEU A 66 -3.97 6.38 0.55
C LEU A 66 -3.21 7.38 -0.32
N PHE A 67 -2.44 8.30 0.27
CA PHE A 67 -1.64 9.28 -0.47
C PHE A 67 -0.51 8.63 -1.25
N THR A 68 0.17 7.62 -0.67
CA THR A 68 1.18 6.85 -1.38
C THR A 68 0.55 6.16 -2.59
N GLN A 69 -0.58 5.48 -2.41
CA GLN A 69 -1.29 4.84 -3.52
C GLN A 69 -1.72 5.85 -4.59
N PHE A 70 -2.25 7.00 -4.18
CA PHE A 70 -2.67 8.06 -5.09
C PHE A 70 -1.51 8.57 -5.94
N ALA A 71 -0.35 8.82 -5.32
CA ALA A 71 0.85 9.26 -6.02
C ALA A 71 1.35 8.23 -7.04
N ILE A 72 1.31 6.94 -6.68
CA ILE A 72 1.69 5.83 -7.55
C ILE A 72 0.75 5.72 -8.75
N ASP A 73 -0.55 5.72 -8.52
CA ASP A 73 -1.54 5.61 -9.60
C ASP A 73 -1.52 6.84 -10.50
N MET A 74 -1.24 8.02 -9.96
CA MET A 74 -1.05 9.24 -10.77
C MET A 74 0.17 9.12 -11.70
N GLN A 75 1.25 8.46 -11.28
CA GLN A 75 2.39 8.20 -12.16
C GLN A 75 2.04 7.27 -13.32
N SER A 76 1.05 6.39 -13.17
CA SER A 76 0.61 5.51 -14.26
C SER A 76 0.04 6.31 -15.45
N VAL A 77 -0.60 7.47 -15.20
CA VAL A 77 -1.07 8.39 -16.26
C VAL A 77 0.08 8.86 -17.13
N ARG A 78 1.25 9.13 -16.54
CA ARG A 78 2.46 9.57 -17.27
C ARG A 78 3.07 8.48 -18.16
N ARG A 79 2.77 7.20 -17.86
CA ARG A 79 3.25 6.06 -18.65
C ARG A 79 2.38 5.76 -19.86
N LEU A 80 1.19 6.37 -19.94
CA LEU A 80 0.33 6.28 -21.11
C LEU A 80 1.05 6.86 -22.32
N LYS A 81 0.84 6.25 -23.49
CA LYS A 81 1.32 6.74 -24.78
C LYS A 81 0.13 7.14 -25.65
N PRO A 82 -0.48 8.33 -25.44
CA PRO A 82 -1.59 8.82 -26.26
C PRO A 82 -1.26 8.81 -27.74
N GLN A 83 -2.18 8.30 -28.56
CA GLN A 83 -2.04 8.23 -30.02
C GLN A 83 -2.80 9.37 -30.74
N THR A 84 -3.72 10.02 -30.05
CA THR A 84 -4.53 11.13 -30.60
C THR A 84 -4.44 12.38 -29.74
N ASN A 85 -4.68 13.54 -30.36
CA ASN A 85 -4.76 14.83 -29.65
C ASN A 85 -5.83 14.84 -28.55
N THR A 86 -6.95 14.13 -28.77
CA THR A 86 -8.01 13.99 -27.77
C THR A 86 -7.53 13.21 -26.55
N GLN A 87 -6.89 12.05 -26.76
CA GLN A 87 -6.31 11.26 -25.66
C GLN A 87 -5.24 12.05 -24.92
N LEU A 88 -4.41 12.82 -25.62
CA LEU A 88 -3.38 13.67 -25.01
C LEU A 88 -4.01 14.76 -24.13
N LYS A 89 -5.04 15.46 -24.62
CA LYS A 89 -5.77 16.48 -23.85
C LYS A 89 -6.43 15.87 -22.61
N LEU A 90 -7.07 14.70 -22.76
CA LEU A 90 -7.70 13.98 -21.64
C LEU A 90 -6.68 13.60 -20.56
N ALA A 91 -5.55 12.99 -20.96
CA ALA A 91 -4.48 12.61 -20.02
C ALA A 91 -3.89 13.83 -19.29
N LYS A 92 -3.70 14.96 -20.00
CA LYS A 92 -3.25 16.22 -19.40
C LYS A 92 -4.26 16.77 -18.39
N ASN A 93 -5.54 16.84 -18.76
CA ASN A 93 -6.60 17.34 -17.87
C ASN A 93 -6.74 16.47 -16.62
N LEU A 94 -6.70 15.14 -16.78
CA LEU A 94 -6.68 14.20 -15.67
C LEU A 94 -5.49 14.44 -14.75
N THR A 95 -4.28 14.56 -15.33
CA THR A 95 -3.06 14.81 -14.56
C THR A 95 -3.16 16.12 -13.78
N SER A 96 -3.57 17.22 -14.41
CA SER A 96 -3.70 18.53 -13.77
C SER A 96 -4.73 18.50 -12.63
N SER A 97 -5.91 17.94 -12.87
CA SER A 97 -6.97 17.87 -11.85
C SER A 97 -6.55 17.02 -10.65
N MET A 98 -5.95 15.84 -10.89
CA MET A 98 -5.54 14.93 -9.82
C MET A 98 -4.29 15.45 -9.07
N PHE A 99 -3.39 16.15 -9.76
CA PHE A 99 -2.24 16.79 -9.14
C PHE A 99 -2.65 17.93 -8.20
N ASN A 100 -3.60 18.77 -8.63
CA ASN A 100 -4.12 19.84 -7.77
C ASN A 100 -4.76 19.25 -6.51
N PHE A 101 -5.63 18.24 -6.66
CA PHE A 101 -6.21 17.53 -5.52
C PHE A 101 -5.13 17.00 -4.56
N TYR A 102 -4.11 16.31 -5.10
CA TYR A 102 -3.02 15.78 -4.29
C TYR A 102 -2.25 16.88 -3.57
N GLY A 103 -1.88 17.97 -4.26
CA GLY A 103 -1.13 19.09 -3.67
C GLY A 103 -1.89 19.74 -2.52
N ASP A 104 -3.17 20.04 -2.74
CA ASP A 104 -4.03 20.69 -1.76
C ASP A 104 -4.23 19.81 -0.52
N ASN A 105 -4.51 18.51 -0.69
CA ASN A 105 -4.87 17.64 0.43
C ASN A 105 -3.66 17.01 1.13
N PHE A 106 -2.57 16.73 0.40
CA PHE A 106 -1.35 16.18 1.01
C PHE A 106 -0.65 17.22 1.89
N SER A 107 -0.71 18.50 1.53
CA SER A 107 -0.18 19.58 2.36
C SER A 107 -0.91 19.68 3.71
N VAL A 108 -2.24 19.58 3.69
CA VAL A 108 -3.07 19.51 4.89
C VAL A 108 -2.68 18.31 5.76
N PHE A 109 -2.60 17.10 5.19
CA PHE A 109 -2.17 15.91 5.94
C PHE A 109 -0.79 16.09 6.58
N ARG A 110 0.17 16.65 5.85
CA ARG A 110 1.52 16.92 6.36
C ARG A 110 1.48 17.92 7.53
N GLU A 111 0.68 18.97 7.43
CA GLU A 111 0.55 19.97 8.49
C GLU A 111 -0.12 19.37 9.73
N SER A 112 -1.20 18.61 9.57
CA SER A 112 -1.83 17.90 10.70
C SER A 112 -0.85 16.92 11.37
N LYS A 113 -0.03 16.19 10.60
CA LYS A 113 1.02 15.32 11.17
C LYS A 113 2.07 16.12 11.94
N LYS A 114 2.48 17.28 11.43
CA LYS A 114 3.43 18.17 12.10
C LYS A 114 2.85 18.70 13.41
N ARG A 115 1.61 19.19 13.41
CA ARG A 115 0.90 19.65 14.61
C ARG A 115 0.84 18.56 15.67
N VAL A 116 0.52 17.32 15.30
CA VAL A 116 0.53 16.17 16.24
C VAL A 116 1.87 16.00 16.96
N VAL A 117 2.99 16.16 16.24
CA VAL A 117 4.35 16.08 16.81
C VAL A 117 4.64 17.25 17.77
N GLU A 118 4.07 18.43 17.50
CA GLU A 118 4.30 19.63 18.32
C GLU A 118 3.44 19.65 19.60
N ILE A 119 2.25 19.03 19.57
CA ILE A 119 1.28 19.10 20.69
C ILE A 119 1.37 17.92 21.65
N LEU A 120 1.77 16.73 21.19
CA LEU A 120 1.76 15.53 22.01
C LEU A 120 3.06 15.35 22.82
N PRO A 121 2.97 14.80 24.05
CA PRO A 121 4.15 14.36 24.79
C PRO A 121 4.95 13.31 24.01
N GLN A 122 6.26 13.32 24.19
CA GLN A 122 7.19 12.42 23.51
C GLN A 122 6.82 10.94 23.72
N GLU A 123 6.38 10.58 24.92
CA GLU A 123 5.99 9.21 25.28
C GLU A 123 4.78 8.73 24.45
N ILE A 124 3.83 9.62 24.17
CA ILE A 124 2.66 9.30 23.34
C ILE A 124 3.06 9.20 21.87
N LEU A 125 3.94 10.09 21.40
CA LEU A 125 4.47 10.02 20.03
C LEU A 125 5.22 8.71 19.77
N GLU A 126 6.00 8.24 20.75
CA GLU A 126 6.67 6.95 20.68
C GLU A 126 5.66 5.80 20.60
N GLN A 127 4.59 5.82 21.41
CA GLN A 127 3.52 4.82 21.32
C GLN A 127 2.81 4.84 19.97
N VAL A 128 2.50 6.02 19.42
CA VAL A 128 1.94 6.14 18.06
C VAL A 128 2.89 5.50 17.04
N GLN A 129 4.18 5.83 17.10
CA GLN A 129 5.16 5.31 16.15
C GLN A 129 5.34 3.79 16.26
N VAL A 130 5.30 3.22 17.47
CA VAL A 130 5.34 1.76 17.67
C VAL A 130 4.17 1.07 16.96
N ILE A 131 2.96 1.61 17.09
CA ILE A 131 1.76 1.08 16.41
C ILE A 131 1.90 1.23 14.89
N VAL A 132 2.41 2.38 14.41
CA VAL A 132 2.64 2.62 12.97
C VAL A 132 3.68 1.64 12.42
N ASP A 133 4.79 1.44 13.12
CA ASP A 133 5.87 0.54 12.71
C ASP A 133 5.36 -0.90 12.61
N GLN A 134 4.66 -1.38 13.63
CA GLN A 134 4.08 -2.72 13.67
C GLN A 134 3.09 -2.93 12.53
N ASN A 135 2.19 -1.98 12.27
CA ASN A 135 1.26 -2.06 11.14
C ASN A 135 1.96 -2.03 9.79
N ALA A 136 3.02 -1.23 9.65
CA ALA A 136 3.76 -1.11 8.41
C ALA A 136 4.47 -2.41 8.03
N ILE A 137 5.18 -3.05 8.97
CA ILE A 137 5.86 -4.32 8.70
C ILE A 137 4.87 -5.49 8.55
N ASN A 138 3.79 -5.53 9.35
CA ASN A 138 2.70 -6.50 9.17
C ASN A 138 2.11 -6.44 7.76
N SER A 139 1.75 -5.23 7.31
CA SER A 139 1.19 -5.04 5.98
C SER A 139 2.18 -5.49 4.90
N SER A 140 3.45 -5.15 5.05
CA SER A 140 4.50 -5.49 4.08
C SER A 140 4.66 -7.01 3.97
N TYR A 141 4.75 -7.70 5.10
CA TYR A 141 4.78 -9.16 5.16
C TYR A 141 3.57 -9.80 4.48
N ILE A 142 2.35 -9.40 4.87
CA ILE A 142 1.10 -9.96 4.33
C ILE A 142 1.05 -9.78 2.80
N TYR A 143 1.39 -8.58 2.30
CA TYR A 143 1.36 -8.32 0.86
C TYR A 143 2.34 -9.19 0.09
N ILE A 144 3.59 -9.33 0.57
CA ILE A 144 4.61 -10.15 -0.12
C ILE A 144 4.25 -11.63 -0.06
N LYS A 145 3.81 -12.14 1.10
CA LYS A 145 3.36 -13.53 1.24
C LYS A 145 2.18 -13.85 0.35
N GLN A 146 1.14 -13.00 0.36
CA GLN A 146 -0.02 -13.17 -0.52
C GLN A 146 0.40 -13.17 -1.99
N LEU A 147 1.27 -12.24 -2.38
CA LEU A 147 1.75 -12.13 -3.75
C LEU A 147 2.53 -13.38 -4.17
N GLY A 148 3.39 -13.92 -3.30
CA GLY A 148 4.13 -15.16 -3.53
C GLY A 148 3.21 -16.36 -3.72
N LEU A 149 2.20 -16.52 -2.86
CA LEU A 149 1.20 -17.57 -2.95
C LEU A 149 0.39 -17.48 -4.26
N GLU A 150 -0.10 -16.28 -4.61
CA GLU A 150 -0.84 -16.07 -5.85
C GLU A 150 0.02 -16.31 -7.11
N ALA A 151 1.30 -15.92 -7.06
CA ALA A 151 2.25 -16.17 -8.14
C ALA A 151 2.50 -17.66 -8.35
N LEU A 152 2.71 -18.42 -7.27
CA LEU A 152 2.90 -19.86 -7.30
C LEU A 152 1.68 -20.58 -7.88
N LEU A 153 0.47 -20.25 -7.38
CA LEU A 153 -0.78 -20.84 -7.87
C LEU A 153 -1.01 -20.57 -9.37
N LEU A 154 -0.64 -19.39 -9.87
CA LEU A 154 -0.73 -19.07 -11.29
C LEU A 154 0.30 -19.85 -12.13
N ALA A 155 1.54 -19.95 -11.66
CA ALA A 155 2.61 -20.72 -12.31
C ALA A 155 2.21 -22.19 -12.44
N GLU A 156 1.72 -22.80 -11.36
CA GLU A 156 1.27 -24.20 -11.36
C GLU A 156 0.07 -24.44 -12.26
N LYS A 157 -0.90 -23.52 -12.25
CA LYS A 157 -2.13 -23.62 -13.05
C LYS A 157 -1.86 -23.49 -14.54
N HIS A 158 -0.96 -22.59 -14.93
CA HIS A 158 -0.67 -22.27 -16.33
C HIS A 158 0.63 -22.88 -16.85
N LYS A 159 1.35 -23.66 -16.02
CA LYS A 159 2.55 -24.42 -16.37
C LYS A 159 3.69 -23.55 -16.92
N PHE A 160 3.94 -22.42 -16.28
CA PHE A 160 5.12 -21.60 -16.54
C PHE A 160 6.05 -21.60 -15.31
N ASP A 161 7.28 -21.10 -15.50
CA ASP A 161 8.33 -21.08 -14.48
C ASP A 161 7.94 -20.29 -13.21
N ASN A 162 8.27 -20.82 -12.03
CA ASN A 162 7.86 -20.26 -10.73
C ASN A 162 8.92 -19.33 -10.11
N GLN A 163 9.93 -18.88 -10.85
CA GLN A 163 11.01 -18.01 -10.34
C GLN A 163 10.49 -16.76 -9.63
N ILE A 164 9.41 -16.13 -10.10
CA ILE A 164 8.79 -14.98 -9.42
C ILE A 164 8.35 -15.34 -7.99
N ALA A 165 7.77 -16.52 -7.81
CA ALA A 165 7.35 -16.99 -6.49
C ALA A 165 8.55 -17.28 -5.57
N VAL A 166 9.65 -17.80 -6.13
CA VAL A 166 10.91 -18.02 -5.39
C VAL A 166 11.48 -16.69 -4.89
N PHE A 167 11.61 -15.70 -5.78
CA PHE A 167 12.11 -14.37 -5.38
C PHE A 167 11.22 -13.69 -4.33
N LEU A 168 9.89 -13.89 -4.42
CA LEU A 168 8.96 -13.39 -3.42
C LEU A 168 9.12 -14.09 -2.07
N ALA A 169 9.39 -15.39 -2.05
CA ALA A 169 9.63 -16.16 -0.83
C ALA A 169 10.91 -15.71 -0.11
N ASP A 170 11.99 -15.44 -0.85
CA ASP A 170 13.23 -14.93 -0.27
C ASP A 170 13.02 -13.57 0.42
N CYS A 171 12.26 -12.68 -0.22
CA CYS A 171 11.89 -11.39 0.38
C CYS A 171 10.92 -11.55 1.57
N GLU A 172 9.98 -12.50 1.48
CA GLU A 172 9.01 -12.79 2.55
C GLU A 172 9.70 -13.19 3.85
N ASN A 173 10.72 -14.06 3.77
CA ASN A 173 11.47 -14.51 4.94
C ASN A 173 12.13 -13.33 5.68
N ILE A 174 12.73 -12.39 4.94
CA ILE A 174 13.36 -11.21 5.55
C ILE A 174 12.29 -10.32 6.21
N CYS A 175 11.13 -10.14 5.57
CA CYS A 175 10.02 -9.39 6.16
C CYS A 175 9.43 -10.09 7.39
N LEU A 176 9.43 -11.42 7.43
CA LEU A 176 8.97 -12.22 8.55
C LEU A 176 9.88 -12.04 9.77
N ASP A 177 11.20 -12.05 9.58
CA ASP A 177 12.17 -11.87 10.65
C ASP A 177 12.08 -10.48 11.30
N ASP A 178 11.97 -9.43 10.47
CA ASP A 178 11.76 -8.06 10.93
C ASP A 178 10.41 -7.91 11.67
N LEU A 179 9.36 -8.58 11.18
CA LEU A 179 8.05 -8.60 11.82
C LEU A 179 8.11 -9.29 13.19
N ARG A 180 8.69 -10.49 13.26
CA ARG A 180 8.82 -11.25 14.50
C ARG A 180 9.58 -10.44 15.55
N THR A 181 10.70 -9.85 15.17
CA THR A 181 11.50 -8.98 16.04
C THR A 181 10.66 -7.82 16.58
N GLN A 182 9.81 -7.21 15.74
CA GLN A 182 8.93 -6.13 16.16
C GLN A 182 7.86 -6.59 17.16
N ILE A 183 7.21 -7.74 16.93
CA ILE A 183 6.18 -8.30 17.82
C ILE A 183 6.78 -8.65 19.18
N GLU A 184 7.93 -9.32 19.18
CA GLU A 184 8.66 -9.66 20.41
C GLU A 184 9.11 -8.40 21.18
N ALA A 185 9.58 -7.36 20.48
CA ALA A 185 9.92 -6.08 21.10
C ALA A 185 8.70 -5.36 21.71
N CYS A 186 7.50 -5.55 21.15
CA CYS A 186 6.24 -5.06 21.71
C CYS A 186 5.71 -5.93 22.86
N ARG A 187 6.40 -7.03 23.20
CA ARG A 187 6.00 -8.03 24.21
C ARG A 187 4.66 -8.69 23.90
N GLU A 188 4.36 -8.82 22.62
CA GLU A 188 3.19 -9.53 22.13
C GLU A 188 3.50 -11.01 21.90
N ASP A 189 2.47 -11.85 21.93
CA ASP A 189 2.57 -13.29 21.68
C ASP A 189 2.73 -13.55 20.18
N TRP A 190 3.90 -14.05 19.78
CA TRP A 190 4.21 -14.36 18.38
C TRP A 190 3.30 -15.45 17.80
N ASP A 191 3.02 -16.51 18.56
CA ASP A 191 2.25 -17.64 18.07
C ASP A 191 0.80 -17.22 17.82
N ARG A 192 0.21 -16.47 18.77
CA ARG A 192 -1.11 -15.88 18.58
C ARG A 192 -1.14 -14.89 17.41
N HIS A 193 -0.10 -14.06 17.26
CA HIS A 193 -0.01 -13.14 16.14
C HIS A 193 0.05 -13.88 14.79
N GLN A 194 0.81 -14.98 14.73
CA GLN A 194 0.92 -15.82 13.55
C GLN A 194 -0.42 -16.46 13.15
N GLU A 195 -1.23 -16.89 14.12
CA GLU A 195 -2.60 -17.38 13.85
C GLU A 195 -3.47 -16.31 13.17
N VAL A 196 -3.44 -15.08 13.67
CA VAL A 196 -4.16 -13.94 13.08
C VAL A 196 -3.67 -13.66 11.66
N LEU A 197 -2.36 -13.68 11.43
CA LEU A 197 -1.79 -13.50 10.09
C LEU A 197 -2.25 -14.58 9.12
N HIS A 198 -2.30 -15.84 9.56
CA HIS A 198 -2.78 -16.95 8.73
C HIS A 198 -4.26 -16.80 8.35
N GLU A 199 -5.11 -16.41 9.29
CA GLU A 199 -6.53 -16.16 9.01
C GLU A 199 -6.70 -15.01 8.00
N LEU A 200 -5.99 -13.90 8.21
CA LEU A 200 -6.01 -12.76 7.30
C LEU A 200 -5.51 -13.13 5.90
N LEU A 201 -4.42 -13.89 5.80
CA LEU A 201 -3.89 -14.36 4.51
C LEU A 201 -4.89 -15.27 3.79
N HIS A 202 -5.56 -16.16 4.51
CA HIS A 202 -6.59 -17.02 3.95
C HIS A 202 -7.75 -16.20 3.37
N ILE A 203 -8.25 -15.22 4.13
CA ILE A 203 -9.29 -14.28 3.66
C ILE A 203 -8.81 -13.52 2.42
N ASN A 204 -7.56 -13.04 2.42
CA ASN A 204 -7.04 -12.23 1.33
C ASN A 204 -6.88 -13.01 0.03
N VAL A 205 -6.29 -14.21 0.07
CA VAL A 205 -6.12 -15.06 -1.11
C VAL A 205 -7.47 -15.51 -1.69
N THR A 206 -8.51 -15.63 -0.86
CA THR A 206 -9.84 -16.07 -1.30
C THR A 206 -10.74 -14.93 -1.78
N LYS A 207 -10.74 -13.78 -1.09
CA LYS A 207 -11.69 -12.67 -1.32
C LYS A 207 -11.05 -11.40 -1.87
N HIS A 208 -9.76 -11.16 -1.63
CA HIS A 208 -9.07 -9.91 -1.93
C HIS A 208 -7.79 -10.14 -2.75
N ARG A 209 -7.92 -10.95 -3.79
CA ARG A 209 -6.80 -11.32 -4.66
C ARG A 209 -6.11 -10.09 -5.27
N LEU A 210 -4.79 -10.11 -5.23
CA LEU A 210 -3.93 -9.05 -5.78
C LEU A 210 -3.73 -9.20 -7.29
N ILE A 211 -3.79 -10.43 -7.79
CA ILE A 211 -3.49 -10.80 -9.17
C ILE A 211 -4.69 -11.53 -9.79
N ILE A 212 -5.39 -10.81 -10.67
CA ILE A 212 -6.55 -11.33 -11.39
C ILE A 212 -6.33 -11.12 -12.89
N PRO A 213 -5.75 -12.10 -13.61
CA PRO A 213 -5.59 -12.03 -15.06
C PRO A 213 -6.95 -11.97 -15.77
N SER A 214 -7.02 -11.27 -16.91
CA SER A 214 -8.25 -11.19 -17.70
C SER A 214 -8.59 -12.53 -18.34
N ARG A 215 -9.79 -13.05 -18.07
CA ARG A 215 -10.28 -14.31 -18.66
C ARG A 215 -10.20 -14.32 -20.19
N ARG A 216 -10.59 -13.21 -20.83
CA ARG A 216 -10.58 -13.07 -22.29
C ARG A 216 -9.17 -13.20 -22.85
N PHE A 217 -8.21 -12.51 -22.24
CA PHE A 217 -6.82 -12.54 -22.70
C PHE A 217 -6.13 -13.84 -22.35
N THR A 218 -6.43 -14.46 -21.21
CA THR A 218 -5.97 -15.81 -20.88
C THR A 218 -6.46 -16.84 -21.89
N GLN A 219 -7.71 -16.75 -22.36
CA GLN A 219 -8.23 -17.63 -23.42
C GLN A 219 -7.55 -17.37 -24.77
N ALA A 220 -7.30 -16.11 -25.13
CA ALA A 220 -6.75 -15.75 -26.42
C ALA A 220 -5.22 -15.94 -26.55
N GLN A 221 -4.48 -15.73 -25.47
CA GLN A 221 -3.00 -15.66 -25.46
C GLN A 221 -2.36 -16.66 -24.49
N GLY A 222 -3.16 -17.45 -23.77
CA GLY A 222 -2.70 -18.55 -22.93
C GLY A 222 -1.78 -18.12 -21.79
N ALA A 223 -0.85 -19.02 -21.45
CA ALA A 223 0.09 -18.88 -20.34
C ALA A 223 1.03 -17.68 -20.51
N THR A 224 1.45 -17.36 -21.74
CA THR A 224 2.34 -16.24 -22.03
C THR A 224 1.77 -14.91 -21.53
N TYR A 225 0.49 -14.64 -21.80
CA TYR A 225 -0.16 -13.44 -21.27
C TYR A 225 -0.20 -13.43 -19.74
N VAL A 226 -0.53 -14.56 -19.12
CA VAL A 226 -0.63 -14.66 -17.66
C VAL A 226 0.73 -14.40 -17.01
N GLN A 227 1.81 -14.94 -17.56
CA GLN A 227 3.17 -14.74 -17.06
C GLN A 227 3.60 -13.27 -17.16
N HIS A 228 3.38 -12.62 -18.31
CA HIS A 228 3.69 -11.19 -18.48
C HIS A 228 2.86 -10.31 -17.53
N PHE A 229 1.56 -10.59 -17.42
CA PHE A 229 0.68 -9.87 -16.51
C PHE A 229 1.10 -10.05 -15.04
N LEU A 230 1.44 -11.27 -14.64
CA LEU A 230 1.96 -11.58 -13.30
C LEU A 230 3.21 -10.75 -13.01
N PHE A 231 4.17 -10.73 -13.94
CA PHE A 231 5.41 -9.99 -13.80
C PHE A 231 5.19 -8.48 -13.59
N ASP A 232 4.42 -7.85 -14.49
CA ASP A 232 4.12 -6.42 -14.38
C ASP A 232 3.38 -6.08 -13.08
N ARG A 233 2.45 -6.97 -12.67
CA ARG A 233 1.68 -6.77 -11.45
C ARG A 233 2.54 -6.93 -10.20
N CYS A 234 3.42 -7.93 -10.15
CA CYS A 234 4.35 -8.13 -9.03
C CYS A 234 5.29 -6.94 -8.89
N ARG A 235 5.89 -6.47 -10.00
CA ARG A 235 6.78 -5.31 -9.98
C ARG A 235 6.10 -4.07 -9.39
N LEU A 236 4.88 -3.78 -9.83
CA LEU A 236 4.12 -2.64 -9.31
C LEU A 236 3.83 -2.79 -7.80
N LEU A 237 3.40 -3.97 -7.37
CA LEU A 237 3.00 -4.21 -5.98
C LEU A 237 4.19 -4.24 -5.03
N VAL A 238 5.32 -4.84 -5.41
CA VAL A 238 6.57 -4.81 -4.63
C VAL A 238 7.05 -3.37 -4.46
N TRP A 239 7.09 -2.60 -5.55
CA TRP A 239 7.50 -1.20 -5.48
C TRP A 239 6.56 -0.36 -4.59
N LYS A 240 5.25 -0.63 -4.66
CA LYS A 240 4.27 -0.01 -3.78
C LYS A 240 4.53 -0.36 -2.31
N THR A 241 4.72 -1.64 -2.00
CA THR A 241 4.98 -2.10 -0.63
C THR A 241 6.22 -1.41 -0.05
N LEU A 242 7.29 -1.31 -0.83
CA LEU A 242 8.50 -0.57 -0.44
C LEU A 242 8.23 0.90 -0.13
N ARG A 243 7.46 1.58 -1.00
CA ARG A 243 7.12 3.00 -0.81
C ARG A 243 6.26 3.20 0.43
N GLN A 244 5.29 2.34 0.69
CA GLN A 244 4.43 2.40 1.87
C GLN A 244 5.23 2.15 3.15
N LEU A 245 6.11 1.14 3.17
CA LEU A 245 6.99 0.87 4.31
C LEU A 245 7.89 2.07 4.61
N SER A 246 8.55 2.61 3.58
CA SER A 246 9.43 3.77 3.70
C SER A 246 8.72 5.08 4.07
N ALA A 247 7.45 5.25 3.69
CA ALA A 247 6.67 6.45 4.04
C ALA A 247 6.23 6.47 5.51
N LYS A 248 6.07 5.29 6.12
CA LYS A 248 5.56 5.12 7.49
C LYS A 248 6.67 5.00 8.53
N THR A 249 7.86 4.51 8.15
CA THR A 249 8.93 4.20 9.10
C THR A 249 10.23 4.93 8.77
N THR A 250 11.04 5.22 9.79
CA THR A 250 12.34 5.91 9.63
C THR A 250 13.30 5.07 8.77
N GLU A 251 14.29 5.70 8.14
CA GLU A 251 15.24 5.01 7.24
C GLU A 251 15.91 3.80 7.88
N LYS A 252 16.27 3.89 9.16
CA LYS A 252 16.91 2.80 9.92
C LYS A 252 15.93 1.68 10.33
N LYS A 253 14.64 1.98 10.46
CA LYS A 253 13.64 0.99 10.89
C LYS A 253 13.31 0.05 9.72
N PHE A 254 13.39 -1.26 9.97
CA PHE A 254 13.18 -2.33 8.98
C PHE A 254 14.09 -2.18 7.75
N SER A 255 15.35 -1.79 7.95
CA SER A 255 16.32 -1.60 6.86
C SER A 255 16.50 -2.87 6.03
N SER A 256 16.50 -4.05 6.67
CA SER A 256 16.61 -5.34 6.01
C SER A 256 15.44 -5.60 5.06
N SER A 257 14.20 -5.43 5.53
CA SER A 257 13.01 -5.54 4.67
C SER A 257 13.00 -4.52 3.53
N LYS A 258 13.40 -3.27 3.79
CA LYS A 258 13.47 -2.23 2.75
C LYS A 258 14.48 -2.59 1.67
N GLN A 259 15.66 -3.08 2.07
CA GLN A 259 16.68 -3.53 1.14
C GLN A 259 16.21 -4.75 0.35
N ALA A 260 15.59 -5.74 1.00
CA ALA A 260 15.04 -6.92 0.33
C ALA A 260 13.98 -6.55 -0.73
N LEU A 261 13.04 -5.67 -0.38
CA LEU A 261 12.03 -5.17 -1.32
C LEU A 261 12.65 -4.38 -2.49
N GLN A 262 13.71 -3.61 -2.23
CA GLN A 262 14.43 -2.88 -3.27
C GLN A 262 15.14 -3.85 -4.23
N THR A 263 15.88 -4.83 -3.70
CA THR A 263 16.55 -5.87 -4.50
C THR A 263 15.54 -6.69 -5.31
N LEU A 264 14.41 -7.08 -4.70
CA LEU A 264 13.33 -7.76 -5.41
C LEU A 264 12.76 -6.89 -6.54
N SER A 265 12.57 -5.59 -6.31
CA SER A 265 12.10 -4.66 -7.34
C SER A 265 13.10 -4.55 -8.52
N GLU A 266 14.39 -4.65 -8.25
CA GLU A 266 15.45 -4.63 -9.28
C GLU A 266 15.51 -5.94 -10.05
N GLN A 267 15.42 -7.09 -9.37
CA GLN A 267 15.31 -8.42 -9.99
C GLN A 267 14.09 -8.50 -10.92
N LEU A 268 12.94 -8.00 -10.46
CA LEU A 268 11.71 -7.89 -11.26
C LEU A 268 11.75 -6.78 -12.32
N SER A 269 12.84 -6.00 -12.41
CA SER A 269 13.03 -5.05 -13.51
C SER A 269 14.03 -5.58 -14.55
N GLY A 270 14.96 -6.45 -14.14
CA GLY A 270 15.98 -7.05 -15.00
C GLY A 270 15.54 -8.29 -15.80
N LEU A 271 14.37 -8.86 -15.50
CA LEU A 271 13.79 -10.02 -16.21
C LEU A 271 13.04 -9.66 -17.52
N GLN A 272 13.26 -8.47 -18.08
CA GLN A 272 12.68 -8.03 -19.37
C GLN A 272 13.52 -8.45 -20.58
#